data_AF-A0AA86RV27-F1
#
_entry.id   AF-A0AA86RV27-F1
#
_cell.length_a   1.000
_cell.length_b   1.000
_cell.length_c   1.000
_cell.angle_alpha   90.00
_cell.angle_beta   90.00
_cell.angle_gamma   90.00
#
_symmetry.space_group_name_H-M   'P 1'
#
loop_
_entity.id
_entity.type
_entity.pdbx_description
1 polymer ?
#
loop_
_entity_poly.entity_id
_entity_poly.type
_entity_poly.pdbx_seq_one_letter_code
_entity_poly.pdbx_strand_id
1 'polypeptide(L)'
;MNPRARFGSEEALVVLQKCSSFKELKQVHGRIIRFGLTYDQLLMRKLIQLSSSYGKLSYATLVFDQLHAPDTFTWNVMIRAYTVGGSRKMALLLFRALHLTSSHTLL
;
A
#
# COMPACT_ATOMS: atom_id res chain seq x y z
N MET A 1 -31.64 1.44 10.27
CA MET A 1 -30.44 1.53 9.40
C MET A 1 -30.46 2.88 8.71
N ASN A 2 -29.40 3.69 8.79
CA ASN A 2 -29.32 5.02 8.17
C ASN A 2 -28.75 4.89 6.73
N PRO A 3 -29.42 5.41 5.67
CA PRO A 3 -29.03 5.16 4.27
C PRO A 3 -28.05 6.18 3.66
N ARG A 4 -27.39 7.03 4.46
CA ARG A 4 -26.55 8.14 3.96
C ARG A 4 -25.05 7.81 4.02
N ALA A 5 -24.45 7.68 2.83
CA ALA A 5 -23.03 7.49 2.50
C ALA A 5 -22.41 6.13 2.89
N ARG A 6 -22.49 5.15 1.97
CA ARG A 6 -21.71 3.92 2.03
C ARG A 6 -20.26 4.28 1.69
N PHE A 7 -19.36 4.27 2.67
CA PHE A 7 -17.93 4.50 2.43
C PHE A 7 -17.38 3.34 1.58
N GLY A 8 -17.17 3.58 0.29
CA GLY A 8 -16.63 2.63 -0.67
C GLY A 8 -15.21 2.99 -1.12
N SER A 9 -14.69 2.24 -2.09
CA SER A 9 -13.33 2.42 -2.58
C SER A 9 -13.07 3.78 -3.20
N GLU A 10 -14.01 4.31 -3.98
CA GLU A 10 -13.86 5.62 -4.62
C GLU A 10 -13.77 6.74 -3.57
N GLU A 11 -14.65 6.73 -2.57
CA GLU A 11 -14.60 7.70 -1.48
C GLU A 11 -13.31 7.56 -0.66
N ALA A 12 -12.89 6.33 -0.36
CA ALA A 12 -11.64 6.08 0.34
C ALA A 12 -10.44 6.65 -0.43
N LEU A 13 -10.41 6.48 -1.75
CA LEU A 13 -9.35 7.01 -2.61
C LEU A 13 -9.32 8.54 -2.59
N VAL A 14 -10.49 9.20 -2.72
CA VAL A 14 -10.58 10.66 -2.66
C VAL A 14 -10.10 11.20 -1.31
N VAL A 15 -10.44 10.53 -0.21
CA VAL A 15 -9.96 10.94 1.12
C VAL A 15 -8.46 10.69 1.27
N LEU A 16 -7.93 9.56 0.76
CA LEU A 16 -6.48 9.29 0.76
C LEU A 16 -5.70 10.35 -0.03
N GLN A 17 -6.21 10.80 -1.18
CA GLN A 17 -5.56 11.83 -1.99
C GLN A 17 -5.44 13.18 -1.27
N LYS A 18 -6.33 13.44 -0.30
CA LYS A 18 -6.34 14.66 0.50
C LYS A 18 -5.57 14.53 1.81
N CYS A 19 -5.07 13.34 2.16
CA CYS A 19 -4.26 13.18 3.35
C CYS A 19 -3.00 14.05 3.24
N SER A 20 -2.77 14.85 4.29
CA SER A 20 -1.63 15.75 4.41
C SER A 20 -0.65 15.28 5.50
N SER A 21 -1.08 14.35 6.35
CA SER A 21 -0.29 13.83 7.45
C SER A 21 -0.43 12.32 7.63
N PHE A 22 0.57 11.71 8.25
CA PHE A 22 0.51 10.30 8.61
C PHE A 22 -0.61 9.97 9.62
N LYS A 23 -1.01 10.94 10.45
CA LYS A 23 -2.12 10.77 11.39
C LYS A 23 -3.45 10.56 10.65
N GLU A 24 -3.73 11.42 9.66
CA GLU A 24 -4.90 11.29 8.79
C GLU A 24 -4.86 9.98 8.00
N LEU A 25 -3.70 9.64 7.43
CA LEU A 25 -3.52 8.40 6.68
C LEU A 25 -3.93 7.17 7.49
N LYS A 26 -3.50 7.08 8.76
CA LYS A 26 -3.88 5.98 9.65
C LYS A 26 -5.38 5.95 9.96
N GLN A 27 -6.02 7.11 10.10
CA GLN A 27 -7.48 7.18 10.31
C GLN A 27 -8.22 6.65 9.08
N VAL A 28 -7.77 7.02 7.87
CA VAL A 28 -8.35 6.51 6.62
C VAL A 28 -8.09 5.01 6.47
N HIS A 29 -6.88 4.53 6.76
CA HIS A 29 -6.60 3.09 6.74
C HIS A 29 -7.49 2.32 7.72
N GLY A 30 -7.72 2.84 8.93
CA GLY A 30 -8.66 2.25 9.88
C GLY A 30 -10.10 2.15 9.33
N ARG A 31 -10.54 3.15 8.55
CA ARG A 31 -11.82 3.08 7.84
C ARG A 31 -11.81 2.03 6.74
N ILE A 32 -10.74 1.97 5.92
CA ILE A 32 -10.58 0.94 4.88
C ILE A 32 -10.72 -0.46 5.48
N ILE A 33 -10.05 -0.73 6.61
CA ILE A 33 -10.16 -2.01 7.33
C ILE A 33 -11.61 -2.23 7.83
N ARG A 34 -12.19 -1.24 8.52
CA ARG A 34 -13.54 -1.35 9.10
C ARG A 34 -14.62 -1.66 8.05
N PHE A 35 -14.48 -1.13 6.84
CA PHE A 35 -15.42 -1.33 5.74
C PHE A 35 -15.02 -2.51 4.81
N GLY A 36 -13.97 -3.26 5.17
CA GLY A 36 -13.55 -4.45 4.42
C GLY A 36 -12.94 -4.16 3.05
N LEU A 37 -12.37 -2.96 2.84
CA LEU A 37 -11.87 -2.49 1.54
C LEU A 37 -10.38 -2.83 1.30
N THR A 38 -9.78 -3.69 2.13
CA THR A 38 -8.35 -4.04 2.03
C THR A 38 -8.00 -4.89 0.82
N TYR A 39 -8.99 -5.50 0.16
CA TYR A 39 -8.79 -6.23 -1.09
C TYR A 39 -8.52 -5.30 -2.29
N ASP A 40 -8.83 -4.02 -2.16
CA ASP A 40 -8.65 -3.04 -3.22
C ASP A 40 -7.17 -2.67 -3.35
N GLN A 41 -6.51 -3.27 -4.35
CA GLN A 41 -5.08 -3.05 -4.57
C GLN A 41 -4.73 -1.57 -4.81
N LEU A 42 -5.64 -0.77 -5.39
CA LEU A 42 -5.37 0.65 -5.64
C LEU A 42 -5.30 1.43 -4.33
N LEU A 43 -6.22 1.15 -3.40
CA LEU A 43 -6.20 1.77 -2.07
C LEU A 43 -4.96 1.39 -1.27
N MET A 44 -4.64 0.10 -1.23
CA MET A 44 -3.50 -0.40 -0.48
C MET A 44 -2.18 0.13 -1.06
N ARG A 45 -2.06 0.16 -2.38
CA ARG A 45 -0.93 0.80 -3.04
C ARG A 45 -0.81 2.29 -2.71
N LYS A 46 -1.92 3.02 -2.69
CA LYS A 46 -1.90 4.46 -2.34
C LYS A 46 -1.48 4.67 -0.89
N LEU A 47 -1.91 3.80 0.03
CA LEU A 47 -1.46 3.78 1.43
C LEU A 47 0.06 3.57 1.51
N ILE A 48 0.60 2.60 0.77
CA ILE A 48 2.05 2.33 0.73
C ILE A 48 2.83 3.55 0.22
N GLN A 49 2.38 4.17 -0.88
CA GLN A 49 3.01 5.35 -1.47
C GLN A 49 3.04 6.52 -0.48
N LEU A 50 1.90 6.86 0.12
CA LEU A 50 1.78 7.99 1.05
C LEU A 50 2.57 7.73 2.35
N SER A 51 2.52 6.51 2.87
CA SER A 51 3.31 6.11 4.04
C SER A 51 4.80 6.30 3.78
N SER A 52 5.26 5.89 2.60
CA SER A 52 6.66 6.05 2.19
C SER A 52 7.04 7.53 2.04
N SER A 53 6.19 8.37 1.43
CA SER A 53 6.47 9.81 1.29
C SER A 53 6.50 10.56 2.62
N TYR A 54 5.81 10.07 3.66
CA TYR A 54 5.90 10.60 5.01
C TYR A 54 7.07 10.01 5.82
N GLY A 55 7.98 9.28 5.18
CA GLY A 55 9.13 8.63 5.81
C GLY A 55 8.76 7.47 6.73
N LYS A 56 7.54 6.91 6.62
CA LYS A 56 7.04 5.80 7.45
C LYS A 56 7.18 4.48 6.72
N LEU A 57 8.42 4.13 6.38
CA LEU A 57 8.75 2.94 5.60
C LEU A 57 8.33 1.63 6.30
N SER A 58 8.47 1.56 7.63
CA SER A 58 8.00 0.39 8.40
C SER A 58 6.50 0.16 8.26
N TYR A 59 5.71 1.24 8.18
CA TYR A 59 4.27 1.13 7.98
C TYR A 59 3.92 0.76 6.53
N ALA A 60 4.63 1.34 5.56
CA ALA A 60 4.49 0.95 4.15
C ALA A 60 4.76 -0.55 3.96
N THR A 61 5.77 -1.08 4.64
CA THR A 61 6.12 -2.51 4.65
C THR A 61 5.00 -3.35 5.25
N LEU A 62 4.48 -2.95 6.42
CA LEU A 62 3.37 -3.64 7.06
C LEU A 62 2.12 -3.71 6.17
N VAL A 63 1.81 -2.64 5.43
CA VAL A 63 0.68 -2.63 4.49
C VAL A 63 0.97 -3.53 3.28
N PHE A 64 2.20 -3.52 2.78
CA PHE A 64 2.63 -4.38 1.67
C PHE A 64 2.56 -5.87 2.03
N ASP A 65 3.01 -6.24 3.23
CA ASP A 65 3.00 -7.64 3.70
C ASP A 65 1.58 -8.22 3.86
N GLN A 66 0.56 -7.37 3.92
CA GLN A 66 -0.85 -7.78 3.98
C GLN A 66 -1.46 -8.05 2.59
N LEU A 67 -0.77 -7.69 1.51
CA LEU A 67 -1.28 -7.88 0.17
C LEU A 67 -1.13 -9.34 -0.28
N HIS A 68 -2.24 -9.93 -0.71
CA HIS A 68 -2.20 -11.18 -1.44
C HIS A 68 -1.90 -10.90 -2.92
N ALA A 69 -0.80 -11.45 -3.43
CA ALA A 69 -0.35 -11.28 -4.82
C ALA A 69 -0.28 -9.80 -5.30
N PRO A 70 0.61 -8.97 -4.70
CA PRO A 70 0.81 -7.59 -5.15
C PRO A 70 1.27 -7.53 -6.62
N ASP A 71 0.67 -6.61 -7.39
CA ASP A 71 1.06 -6.37 -8.78
C ASP A 71 2.50 -5.83 -8.90
N THR A 72 3.09 -5.97 -10.10
CA THR A 72 4.47 -5.50 -10.39
C THR A 72 4.65 -4.03 -10.04
N PHE A 73 3.61 -3.21 -10.22
CA PHE A 73 3.69 -1.79 -9.91
C PHE A 73 3.78 -1.54 -8.40
N THR A 74 3.10 -2.31 -7.56
CA THR A 74 3.17 -2.24 -6.10
C THR A 74 4.55 -2.69 -5.59
N TRP A 75 5.13 -3.74 -6.18
CA TRP A 75 6.52 -4.12 -5.93
C TRP A 75 7.49 -2.97 -6.25
N ASN A 76 7.34 -2.34 -7.41
CA ASN A 76 8.18 -1.22 -7.82
C ASN A 76 8.08 -0.03 -6.85
N VAL A 77 6.89 0.26 -6.32
CA VAL A 77 6.69 1.27 -5.28
C VAL A 77 7.53 0.94 -4.04
N MET A 78 7.50 -0.30 -3.55
CA MET A 78 8.25 -0.70 -2.36
C MET A 78 9.77 -0.70 -2.59
N ILE A 79 10.23 -1.21 -3.75
CA ILE A 79 11.65 -1.18 -4.12
C ILE A 79 12.16 0.26 -4.16
N ARG A 80 11.40 1.18 -4.79
CA ARG A 80 11.73 2.61 -4.80
C ARG A 80 11.75 3.19 -3.39
N ALA A 81 10.78 2.86 -2.55
CA ALA A 81 10.69 3.36 -1.18
C ALA A 81 11.94 2.99 -0.35
N TYR A 82 12.40 1.74 -0.42
CA TYR A 82 13.64 1.31 0.24
C TYR A 82 14.91 1.89 -0.38
N THR A 83 14.92 2.12 -1.68
CA THR A 83 16.05 2.76 -2.39
C THR A 83 16.23 4.21 -1.93
N VAL A 84 15.14 4.99 -1.93
CA VAL A 84 15.14 6.39 -1.48
C VAL A 84 15.36 6.49 0.04
N GLY A 85 14.84 5.53 0.81
CA GLY A 85 15.07 5.44 2.26
C GLY A 85 16.48 4.99 2.66
N GLY A 86 17.39 4.77 1.72
CA GLY A 86 18.80 4.46 1.97
C GLY A 86 19.11 2.97 2.25
N SER A 87 18.12 2.08 2.23
CA SER A 87 18.30 0.65 2.49
C SER A 87 18.38 -0.15 1.19
N ARG A 88 19.53 -0.03 0.50
CA ARG A 88 19.81 -0.73 -0.76
C ARG A 88 19.67 -2.25 -0.65
N LYS A 89 20.06 -2.82 0.49
CA LYS A 89 19.95 -4.27 0.76
C LYS A 89 18.50 -4.74 0.67
N MET A 90 17.57 -4.02 1.31
CA MET A 90 16.14 -4.39 1.27
C MET A 90 15.56 -4.20 -0.13
N ALA A 91 15.94 -3.14 -0.84
CA ALA A 91 15.52 -2.94 -2.23
C ALA A 91 15.93 -4.12 -3.14
N LEU A 92 17.17 -4.61 -3.02
CA LEU A 92 17.65 -5.78 -3.77
C LEU A 92 16.93 -7.08 -3.40
N LEU A 93 16.65 -7.28 -2.10
CA LEU A 93 15.89 -8.45 -1.65
C LEU A 93 14.48 -8.46 -2.23
N LEU A 94 13.79 -7.31 -2.21
CA LEU A 94 12.45 -7.18 -2.81
C LEU A 94 12.46 -7.38 -4.32
N PHE A 95 13.47 -6.85 -5.03
CA PHE A 95 13.63 -7.08 -6.47
C PHE A 95 13.76 -8.57 -6.80
N ARG A 96 14.60 -9.30 -6.05
CA ARG A 96 14.74 -10.76 -6.22
C ARG A 96 13.44 -11.50 -5.91
N ALA A 97 12.73 -11.11 -4.84
CA ALA A 97 11.46 -11.73 -4.48
C ALA A 97 10.38 -11.54 -5.56
N LEU A 98 10.29 -10.35 -6.17
CA LEU A 98 9.41 -10.09 -7.31
C LEU A 98 9.71 -11.08 -8.46
N HIS A 99 10.97 -11.21 -8.86
CA HIS A 99 11.34 -12.10 -9.98
C HIS A 99 11.06 -13.58 -9.70
N LEU A 100 11.27 -14.03 -8.46
CA LEU A 100 10.90 -15.40 -8.06
C LEU A 100 9.38 -15.62 -8.10
N THR A 101 8.60 -14.62 -7.67
CA THR A 101 7.13 -14.70 -7.69
C THR A 101 6.60 -14.76 -9.13
N SER A 102 7.18 -13.98 -10.04
CA SER A 102 6.80 -13.98 -11.46
C SER A 102 7.19 -15.25 -12.22
N SER A 103 8.27 -15.94 -11.81
CA SER A 103 8.65 -17.23 -12.42
C SER A 103 7.69 -18.38 -12.09
N HIS A 104 6.88 -18.25 -11.03
CA HIS A 104 5.90 -19.27 -10.64
C HIS A 104 4.51 -19.09 -11.29
N THR A 105 4.28 -18.04 -12.09
CA THR A 105 3.01 -17.85 -12.83
C THR A 105 3.05 -18.45 -14.24
N LEU A 106 4.16 -19.07 -14.65
CA LEU A 106 4.38 -19.66 -15.99
C LEU A 106 4.52 -21.19 -16.00
N LEU A 107 4.16 -21.88 -14.91
CA LEU A 107 4.01 -23.35 -14.83
C LEU A 107 2.62 -23.67 -14.30
#